data_AF-A0A9E4E4C4-F1
#
_entry.id   AF-A0A9E4E4C4-F1
#
_cell.length_a   1.000
_cell.length_b   1.000
_cell.length_c   1.000
_cell.angle_alpha   90.00
_cell.angle_beta   90.00
_cell.angle_gamma   90.00
#
_symmetry.space_group_name_H-M   'P 1'
#
loop_
_entity.id
_entity.type
_entity.pdbx_description
1 polymer ?
#
loop_
_entity_poly.entity_id
_entity_poly.type
_entity_poly.pdbx_seq_one_letter_code
_entity_poly.pdbx_strand_id
1 'polypeptide(L)'
;MAWISSDVLVDEIENNPNETKRIQIKRWLIHVAQDISVETSEMSRGRQLETLTFQAMDALHLACAESGSADVLLTTDDRLLNKARSVQTQLNIEVDNPLEWLQKVRKNEHT
;
A
#
# COMPACT_ATOMS: atom_id res chain seq x y z
N MET A 1 -10.78 12.22 0.43
CA MET A 1 -9.80 11.11 0.47
C MET A 1 -8.43 11.71 0.67
N ALA A 2 -7.65 11.19 1.61
CA ALA A 2 -6.27 11.59 1.86
C ALA A 2 -5.36 10.45 1.41
N TRP A 3 -4.25 10.77 0.76
CA TRP A 3 -3.28 9.78 0.30
C TRP A 3 -2.11 9.71 1.28
N ILE A 4 -1.57 8.51 1.45
CA ILE A 4 -0.37 8.24 2.25
C ILE A 4 0.73 7.76 1.31
N SER A 5 1.96 8.23 1.49
CA SER A 5 3.13 7.69 0.82
C SER A 5 4.07 7.00 1.83
N SER A 6 5.07 6.29 1.32
CA SER A 6 6.12 5.67 2.14
C SER A 6 7.47 5.76 1.46
N ASP A 7 8.55 5.63 2.24
CA ASP A 7 9.91 5.53 1.68
C ASP A 7 10.02 4.38 0.67
N VAL A 8 9.31 3.27 0.93
CA VAL A 8 9.23 2.10 0.02
C VAL A 8 8.70 2.49 -1.35
N LEU A 9 7.60 3.25 -1.37
CA LEU A 9 6.98 3.72 -2.61
C LEU A 9 7.92 4.70 -3.34
N VAL A 10 8.57 5.60 -2.61
CA VAL A 10 9.53 6.55 -3.17
C VAL A 10 10.71 5.81 -3.80
N ASP A 11 11.28 4.82 -3.12
CA ASP A 11 12.37 4.00 -3.63
C ASP A 11 11.97 3.23 -4.91
N GLU A 12 10.78 2.66 -4.97
CA GLU A 12 10.27 2.02 -6.19
C GLU A 12 10.13 3.00 -7.36
N ILE A 13 9.67 4.23 -7.06
CA ILE A 13 9.55 5.29 -8.06
C ILE A 13 10.93 5.69 -8.58
N GLU A 14 11.92 5.92 -7.70
CA GLU A 14 13.27 6.30 -8.12
C GLU A 14 13.95 5.21 -8.97
N ASN A 15 13.71 3.94 -8.63
CA ASN A 15 14.26 2.79 -9.37
C ASN A 15 13.53 2.48 -10.68
N ASN A 16 12.43 3.17 -11.01
CA ASN A 16 11.74 2.95 -12.27
C ASN A 16 12.60 3.48 -13.44
N PRO A 17 13.00 2.63 -14.42
CA PRO A 17 13.88 3.07 -15.51
C PRO A 17 13.23 4.12 -16.44
N ASN A 18 11.90 4.22 -16.44
CA ASN A 18 11.17 5.16 -17.28
C ASN A 18 11.05 6.54 -16.60
N GLU A 19 11.87 7.49 -17.04
CA GLU A 19 11.91 8.85 -16.50
C GLU A 19 10.56 9.58 -16.59
N THR A 20 9.85 9.45 -17.71
CA THR A 20 8.53 10.06 -17.88
C THR A 20 7.55 9.57 -16.82
N LYS A 21 7.56 8.25 -16.54
CA LYS A 21 6.74 7.68 -15.46
C LYS A 21 7.16 8.21 -14.09
N ARG A 22 8.47 8.29 -13.80
CA ARG A 22 8.97 8.87 -12.54
C ARG A 22 8.44 10.29 -12.32
N ILE A 23 8.61 11.16 -13.31
CA ILE A 23 8.16 12.57 -13.24
C ILE A 23 6.64 12.65 -13.04
N GLN A 24 5.88 11.83 -13.75
CA GLN A 24 4.43 11.78 -13.61
C GLN A 24 4.01 11.36 -12.20
N ILE A 25 4.60 10.30 -11.65
CA ILE A 25 4.24 9.82 -10.31
C ILE A 25 4.65 10.85 -9.23
N LYS A 26 5.84 11.45 -9.34
CA LYS A 26 6.29 12.51 -8.41
C LYS A 26 5.37 13.72 -8.35
N ARG A 27 4.71 14.07 -9.45
CA ARG A 27 3.70 15.15 -9.46
C ARG A 27 2.48 14.82 -8.60
N TRP A 28 2.17 13.54 -8.37
CA TRP A 28 1.10 13.13 -7.47
C TRP A 28 1.55 13.13 -6.01
N LEU A 29 2.82 12.82 -5.73
CA LEU A 29 3.36 12.80 -4.37
C LEU A 29 3.23 14.14 -3.64
N ILE A 30 3.22 15.28 -4.35
CA ILE A 30 3.02 16.61 -3.73
C ILE A 30 1.64 16.78 -3.06
N HIS A 31 0.69 15.89 -3.36
CA HIS A 31 -0.68 15.92 -2.84
C HIS A 31 -0.92 14.89 -1.73
N VAL A 32 0.12 14.18 -1.30
CA VAL A 32 0.08 13.24 -0.19
C VAL A 32 -0.13 14.00 1.12
N ALA A 33 -0.98 13.45 1.99
CA ALA A 33 -1.30 14.05 3.28
C ALA A 33 -0.33 13.61 4.39
N GLN A 34 0.33 12.46 4.22
CA GLN A 34 1.24 11.87 5.20
C GLN A 34 2.28 10.99 4.51
N ASP A 35 3.53 11.12 4.92
CA ASP A 35 4.65 10.28 4.45
C ASP A 35 5.10 9.36 5.60
N ILE A 36 5.25 8.07 5.32
CA ILE A 36 5.67 7.05 6.28
C ILE A 36 7.12 6.65 6.02
N SER A 37 7.99 6.96 6.97
CA SER A 37 9.37 6.50 6.91
C SER A 37 9.50 5.07 7.40
N VAL A 38 10.41 4.31 6.78
CA VAL A 38 10.70 2.94 7.20
C VAL A 38 11.64 2.97 8.40
N GLU A 39 11.09 2.80 9.60
CA GLU A 39 11.87 2.69 10.83
C GLU A 39 11.86 1.25 11.37
N THR A 40 12.25 1.10 12.63
CA THR A 40 12.37 -0.22 13.28
C THR A 40 11.01 -0.92 13.39
N SER A 41 9.91 -0.17 13.58
CA SER A 41 8.54 -0.70 13.65
C SER A 41 8.10 -1.31 12.33
N GLU A 42 8.28 -0.59 11.23
CA GLU A 42 7.87 -0.98 9.88
C GLU A 42 8.70 -2.18 9.43
N MET A 43 10.01 -2.17 9.68
CA MET A 43 10.90 -3.30 9.41
C MET A 43 10.54 -4.54 10.24
N SER A 44 10.20 -4.37 11.53
CA SER A 44 9.77 -5.47 12.39
C SER A 44 8.45 -6.08 11.91
N ARG A 45 7.48 -5.23 11.59
CA ARG A 45 6.18 -5.68 11.08
C ARG A 45 6.30 -6.33 9.69
N GLY A 46 7.12 -5.77 8.79
CA GLY A 46 7.43 -6.37 7.50
C GLY A 46 7.97 -7.80 7.65
N ARG A 47 8.94 -8.02 8.55
CA ARG A 47 9.47 -9.38 8.83
C ARG A 47 8.40 -10.33 9.37
N GLN A 48 7.47 -9.85 10.19
CA GLN A 48 6.34 -10.68 10.65
C GLN A 48 5.45 -11.07 9.47
N LEU A 49 5.15 -10.13 8.57
CA LEU A 49 4.36 -10.38 7.37
C LEU A 49 5.08 -11.33 6.39
N GLU A 50 6.40 -11.30 6.30
CA GLU A 50 7.16 -12.29 5.53
C GLU A 50 6.95 -13.72 6.05
N THR A 51 6.74 -13.92 7.37
CA THR A 51 6.39 -15.25 7.91
C THR A 51 5.04 -15.75 7.41
N LEU A 52 4.19 -14.84 6.95
CA LEU A 52 2.92 -15.14 6.28
C LEU A 52 3.10 -15.37 4.78
N THR A 53 4.33 -15.45 4.27
CA THR A 53 4.72 -15.67 2.87
C THR A 53 4.48 -14.48 1.92
N PHE A 54 4.33 -13.26 2.44
CA PHE A 54 4.45 -12.06 1.61
C PHE A 54 5.90 -11.89 1.13
N GLN A 55 6.09 -11.35 -0.08
CA GLN A 55 7.41 -10.95 -0.53
C GLN A 55 7.88 -9.73 0.27
N ALA A 56 9.20 -9.56 0.45
CA ALA A 56 9.75 -8.51 1.31
C ALA A 56 9.23 -7.09 1.00
N MET A 57 9.11 -6.74 -0.29
CA MET A 57 8.58 -5.44 -0.71
C MET A 57 7.09 -5.29 -0.38
N ASP A 58 6.26 -6.29 -0.72
CA ASP A 58 4.83 -6.29 -0.37
C ASP A 58 4.62 -6.19 1.13
N ALA A 59 5.41 -6.93 1.90
CA ALA A 59 5.37 -6.93 3.36
C ALA A 59 5.67 -5.54 3.94
N LEU A 60 6.64 -4.82 3.34
CA LEU A 60 7.01 -3.49 3.79
C LEU A 60 5.99 -2.42 3.39
N HIS A 61 5.38 -2.53 2.20
CA HIS A 61 4.23 -1.69 1.81
C HIS A 61 3.05 -1.85 2.76
N LEU A 62 2.70 -3.10 3.09
CA LEU A 62 1.65 -3.41 4.06
C LEU A 62 1.99 -2.82 5.44
N ALA A 63 3.23 -3.01 5.93
CA ALA A 63 3.66 -2.47 7.21
C ALA A 63 3.58 -0.94 7.26
N CYS A 64 3.98 -0.24 6.19
CA CYS A 64 3.89 1.21 6.12
C CYS A 64 2.42 1.68 6.08
N ALA A 65 1.56 1.00 5.33
CA ALA A 65 0.14 1.32 5.28
C ALA A 65 -0.56 1.09 6.62
N GLU A 66 -0.21 0.00 7.34
CA GLU A 66 -0.67 -0.24 8.71
C GLU A 66 -0.19 0.87 9.66
N SER A 67 1.10 1.25 9.62
CA SER A 67 1.69 2.30 10.46
C SER A 67 1.05 3.68 10.21
N GLY A 68 0.77 3.99 8.94
CA GLY A 68 0.05 5.19 8.53
C GLY A 68 -1.45 5.17 8.82
N SER A 69 -1.99 4.09 9.39
CA SER A 69 -3.43 3.91 9.61
C SER A 69 -4.27 4.13 8.34
N ALA A 70 -3.75 3.65 7.20
CA ALA A 70 -4.49 3.68 5.95
C ALA A 70 -5.77 2.85 6.06
N ASP A 71 -6.89 3.37 5.58
CA ASP A 71 -8.14 2.60 5.54
C ASP A 71 -8.03 1.40 4.58
N VAL A 72 -7.31 1.58 3.47
CA VAL A 72 -7.12 0.58 2.42
C VAL A 72 -5.79 0.77 1.70
N LEU A 73 -5.11 -0.33 1.38
CA LEU A 73 -4.04 -0.36 0.37
C LEU A 73 -4.62 -0.82 -0.96
N LEU A 74 -4.50 0.02 -1.99
CA LEU A 74 -5.02 -0.28 -3.33
C LEU A 74 -3.91 -0.83 -4.23
N THR A 75 -4.15 -1.98 -4.86
CA THR A 75 -3.18 -2.60 -5.77
C THR A 75 -3.88 -3.33 -6.92
N THR A 76 -3.19 -3.44 -8.06
CA THR A 76 -3.63 -4.25 -9.21
C THR A 76 -2.90 -5.59 -9.30
N ASP A 77 -2.05 -5.94 -8.33
CA ASP A 77 -1.36 -7.22 -8.30
C ASP A 77 -2.25 -8.32 -7.72
N ASP A 78 -2.73 -9.23 -8.58
CA ASP A 78 -3.59 -10.34 -8.19
C ASP A 78 -2.93 -11.27 -7.16
N ARG A 79 -1.59 -11.41 -7.16
CA ARG A 79 -0.89 -12.26 -6.18
C ARG A 79 -0.98 -11.64 -4.81
N LEU A 80 -0.72 -10.35 -4.69
CA LEU A 80 -0.85 -9.61 -3.43
C LEU A 80 -2.30 -9.60 -2.94
N LEU A 81 -3.27 -9.34 -3.82
CA LEU A 81 -4.69 -9.36 -3.49
C LEU A 81 -5.14 -10.72 -2.95
N ASN A 82 -4.84 -11.80 -3.67
CA ASN A 82 -5.23 -13.15 -3.25
C ASN A 82 -4.56 -13.54 -1.94
N LYS A 83 -3.30 -13.14 -1.77
CA LYS A 83 -2.56 -13.42 -0.54
C LYS A 83 -3.15 -12.67 0.64
N ALA A 84 -3.36 -11.36 0.52
CA ALA A 84 -3.96 -10.53 1.56
C ALA A 84 -5.32 -11.07 2.01
N ARG A 85 -6.18 -11.45 1.04
CA ARG A 85 -7.48 -12.09 1.31
C ARG A 85 -7.34 -13.38 2.13
N SER A 86 -6.33 -14.21 1.83
CA SER A 86 -6.11 -15.48 2.53
C SER A 86 -5.68 -15.32 4.00
N VAL A 87 -5.12 -14.16 4.38
CA VAL A 87 -4.61 -13.87 5.73
C VAL A 87 -5.20 -12.60 6.33
N GLN A 88 -6.38 -12.16 5.89
CA GLN A 88 -6.97 -10.87 6.27
C GLN A 88 -7.10 -10.67 7.79
N THR A 89 -7.33 -11.73 8.56
CA THR A 89 -7.42 -11.66 10.03
C THR A 89 -6.10 -11.35 10.72
N GLN A 90 -4.98 -11.40 9.99
CA GLN A 90 -3.62 -11.13 10.47
C GLN A 90 -3.11 -9.76 9.97
N LEU A 91 -3.87 -9.07 9.11
CA LEU A 91 -3.59 -7.73 8.61
C LEU A 91 -4.44 -6.70 9.35
N ASN A 92 -3.87 -5.52 9.59
CA ASN A 92 -4.57 -4.40 10.23
C ASN A 92 -5.19 -3.43 9.21
N ILE A 93 -5.11 -3.75 7.91
CA ILE A 93 -5.61 -2.94 6.81
C ILE A 93 -6.38 -3.80 5.79
N GLU A 94 -7.31 -3.18 5.07
CA GLU A 94 -7.89 -3.78 3.88
C GLU A 94 -6.91 -3.65 2.71
N VAL A 95 -6.85 -4.68 1.86
CA VAL A 95 -6.12 -4.64 0.60
C VAL A 95 -7.12 -4.93 -0.51
N ASP A 96 -7.24 -4.02 -1.46
CA ASP A 96 -8.28 -4.13 -2.49
C ASP A 96 -7.83 -3.68 -3.87
N ASN A 97 -8.56 -4.15 -4.88
CA ASN A 97 -8.40 -3.65 -6.24
C ASN A 97 -9.05 -2.26 -6.36
N PRO A 98 -8.39 -1.24 -6.97
CA PRO A 98 -8.96 0.09 -7.10
C PRO A 98 -10.38 0.14 -7.69
N LEU A 99 -10.68 -0.73 -8.66
CA LEU A 99 -12.00 -0.78 -9.29
C LEU A 99 -13.05 -1.39 -8.37
N GLU A 100 -12.71 -2.48 -7.67
CA GLU A 100 -13.60 -3.14 -6.73
C GLU A 100 -13.91 -2.24 -5.54
N TRP A 101 -12.88 -1.59 -4.99
CA TRP A 101 -13.00 -0.64 -3.90
C TRP A 101 -13.90 0.55 -4.27
N LEU A 102 -13.70 1.15 -5.45
CA LEU A 102 -14.52 2.27 -5.91
C LEU A 102 -16.01 1.88 -6.02
N GLN A 103 -16.30 0.64 -6.44
CA GLN A 103 -17.67 0.13 -6.47
C GLN A 103 -18.26 -0.06 -5.08
N LYS A 104 -17.47 -0.53 -4.10
CA LYS A 104 -17.90 -0.65 -2.69
C LYS A 104 -18.26 0.72 -2.11
N VAL A 105 -17.35 1.70 -2.25
CA VAL A 105 -17.54 3.06 -1.70
C VAL A 105 -18.80 3.72 -2.28
N ARG A 106 -19.00 3.64 -3.61
CA ARG A 106 -20.20 4.21 -4.25
C ARG A 106 -21.51 3.57 -3.81
N LYS A 107 -21.53 2.27 -3.52
CA LYS A 107 -22.74 1.59 -3.01
C LYS A 107 -23.06 2.04 -1.58
N ASN A 108 -22.03 2.25 -0.77
CA ASN A 108 -22.18 2.70 0.61
C ASN A 108 -22.65 4.16 0.73
N GLU A 109 -22.42 5.00 -0.29
CA GLU A 109 -22.95 6.39 -0.34
C GLU A 109 -24.46 6.49 -0.63
N HIS A 110 -25.10 5.38 -1.03
CA HIS A 110 -26.52 5.33 -1.39
C HIS A 110 -27.37 4.50 -0.41
N THR A 111 -26.82 4.18 0.76
CA THR A 111 -27.51 3.48 1.86
C THR A 111 -27.50 4.36 3.09
#